data_AF-A0A924CB78-F1
#
_entry.id   AF-A0A924CB78-F1
#
_cell.length_a   1.000
_cell.length_b   1.000
_cell.length_c   1.000
_cell.angle_alpha   90.00
_cell.angle_beta   90.00
_cell.angle_gamma   90.00
#
_symmetry.space_group_name_H-M   'P 1'
#
loop_
_entity.id
_entity.type
_entity.pdbx_description
1 polymer ?
#
loop_
_entity_poly.entity_id
_entity_poly.type
_entity_poly.pdbx_seq_one_letter_code
_entity_poly.pdbx_strand_id
1 'polypeptide(L)'
;MLYQVKEVSDVYADACIRDESGKLLFASLYGRDGALLQLLSSFSLKTSEGGLAGFTLIDEVGKAQGVTVSNVDRLDKLSGRLPKANLFGNLAHTFVYDSRLVEPDYANRVAWVLYEPQPDDPLTIEQRERDRAWPVIKALSPIPLLDSWRETLLDLTADTVIRSLSKTSYPPMGRLTGIRIELTDAFLDTVTTAVQAFQLRVDDGETAPLTIAPESISPAKTYRLVLGQVVMTPGVQAALNARPHYARELLKRHQAGDWGEVCKSDQKANNDALANGCRVLSAYPIEPSRSYQDADNRIWIITEADRSVTTLLLPDEY
;
A
#
# COMPACT_ATOMS: atom_id res chain seq x y z
N MET A 1 23.76 -23.44 5.10
CA MET A 1 23.58 -23.83 6.51
C MET A 1 22.16 -24.34 6.68
N LEU A 2 22.00 -25.48 7.32
CA LEU A 2 20.71 -26.12 7.55
C LEU A 2 20.38 -26.06 9.05
N TYR A 3 19.14 -25.73 9.40
CA TYR A 3 18.67 -25.65 10.77
C TYR A 3 17.76 -26.83 11.09
N GLN A 4 17.93 -27.49 12.22
CA GLN A 4 17.02 -28.55 12.67
C GLN A 4 15.84 -27.95 13.43
N VAL A 5 14.63 -28.41 13.15
CA VAL A 5 13.45 -28.12 13.98
C VAL A 5 13.51 -28.99 15.24
N LYS A 6 13.52 -28.39 16.42
CA LYS A 6 13.68 -29.11 17.69
C LYS A 6 12.49 -30.01 18.02
N GLU A 7 11.28 -29.51 17.74
CA GLU A 7 10.02 -30.12 18.21
C GLU A 7 9.60 -31.33 17.39
N VAL A 8 10.07 -31.44 16.13
CA VAL A 8 9.72 -32.53 15.23
C VAL A 8 10.99 -33.08 14.59
N SER A 9 11.23 -34.38 14.79
CA SER A 9 12.38 -35.07 14.20
C SER A 9 12.32 -35.08 12.67
N ASP A 10 13.48 -35.06 12.02
CA ASP A 10 13.64 -35.12 10.58
C ASP A 10 12.94 -33.99 9.80
N VAL A 11 12.77 -32.83 10.44
CA VAL A 11 12.39 -31.58 9.80
C VAL A 11 13.52 -30.57 9.93
N TYR A 12 13.86 -29.95 8.80
CA TYR A 12 14.95 -29.02 8.68
C TYR A 12 14.52 -27.76 7.94
N ALA A 13 15.22 -26.65 8.13
CA ALA A 13 15.00 -25.40 7.42
C ALA A 13 16.29 -24.89 6.79
N ASP A 14 16.23 -24.32 5.59
CA ASP A 14 17.36 -23.60 4.96
C ASP A 14 17.15 -22.08 4.91
N ALA A 15 15.94 -21.62 5.24
CA ALA A 15 15.61 -20.21 5.41
C ALA A 15 14.45 -20.04 6.41
N CYS A 16 14.55 -19.03 7.26
CA CYS A 16 13.47 -18.59 8.14
C CYS A 16 13.53 -17.07 8.33
N ILE A 17 12.42 -16.38 8.06
CA ILE A 17 12.24 -14.95 8.24
C ILE A 17 11.18 -14.73 9.32
N ARG A 18 11.47 -13.81 10.23
CA ARG A 18 10.57 -13.38 11.30
C ARG A 18 10.32 -11.89 11.21
N ASP A 19 9.19 -11.46 11.75
CA ASP A 19 8.99 -10.04 12.04
C ASP A 19 9.78 -9.61 13.29
N GLU A 20 9.74 -8.31 13.57
CA GLU A 20 10.42 -7.70 14.71
C GLU A 20 9.94 -8.16 16.08
N SER A 21 8.78 -8.84 16.15
CA SER A 21 8.27 -9.49 17.36
C SER A 21 8.63 -10.97 17.45
N GLY A 22 9.38 -11.50 16.48
CA GLY A 22 9.80 -12.90 16.41
C GLY A 22 8.73 -13.83 15.82
N LYS A 23 7.67 -13.30 15.21
CA LYS A 23 6.62 -14.09 14.57
C LYS A 23 7.05 -14.56 13.19
N LEU A 24 6.66 -15.77 12.81
CA LEU A 24 6.93 -16.35 11.51
C LEU A 24 6.36 -15.47 10.38
N LEU A 25 7.22 -15.09 9.44
CA LEU A 25 6.82 -14.54 8.14
C LEU A 25 7.03 -15.57 7.05
N PHE A 26 8.16 -16.25 7.02
CA PHE A 26 8.49 -17.24 6.01
C PHE A 26 9.38 -18.33 6.60
N ALA A 27 9.16 -19.59 6.24
CA ALA A 27 10.09 -20.68 6.46
C ALA A 27 10.12 -21.61 5.25
N SER A 28 11.33 -22.05 4.89
CA SER A 28 11.59 -23.05 3.87
C SER A 28 12.00 -24.34 4.53
N LEU A 29 11.08 -25.31 4.57
CA LEU A 29 11.18 -26.53 5.37
C LEU A 29 11.34 -27.78 4.52
N TYR A 30 12.23 -28.67 4.91
CA TYR A 30 12.45 -29.98 4.31
C TYR A 30 12.16 -31.07 5.34
N GLY A 31 11.49 -32.12 4.90
CA GLY A 31 11.20 -33.26 5.77
C GLY A 31 10.38 -34.32 5.05
N ARG A 32 10.12 -35.43 5.74
CA ARG A 32 9.16 -36.44 5.24
C ARG A 32 7.74 -35.86 5.33
N ASP A 33 6.87 -36.21 4.38
CA ASP A 33 5.48 -35.70 4.30
C ASP A 33 4.75 -35.75 5.67
N GLY A 34 4.86 -36.88 6.38
CA GLY A 34 4.22 -37.05 7.69
C GLY A 34 4.78 -36.13 8.78
N ALA A 35 6.10 -35.89 8.79
CA ALA A 35 6.74 -35.03 9.78
C ALA A 35 6.41 -33.54 9.52
N LEU A 36 6.40 -33.13 8.26
CA LEU A 36 5.97 -31.78 7.87
C LEU A 36 4.49 -31.56 8.21
N LEU A 37 3.61 -32.51 7.89
CA LEU A 37 2.19 -32.42 8.24
C LEU A 37 1.98 -32.38 9.75
N GLN A 38 2.71 -33.16 10.53
CA GLN A 38 2.66 -33.12 11.99
C GLN A 38 3.03 -31.72 12.51
N LEU A 39 4.15 -31.15 12.04
CA LEU A 39 4.58 -29.81 12.43
C LEU A 39 3.50 -28.77 12.11
N LEU A 40 3.02 -28.74 10.87
CA LEU A 40 2.03 -27.73 10.44
C LEU A 40 0.67 -27.88 11.14
N SER A 41 0.22 -29.11 11.35
CA SER A 41 -1.06 -29.38 12.02
C SER A 41 -0.98 -28.96 13.49
N SER A 42 0.18 -29.11 14.13
CA SER A 42 0.34 -28.73 15.54
C SER A 42 0.16 -27.23 15.77
N PHE A 43 0.38 -26.36 14.78
CA PHE A 43 0.11 -24.93 14.92
C PHE A 43 -1.38 -24.60 15.09
N SER A 44 -2.28 -25.45 14.58
CA SER A 44 -3.73 -25.23 14.65
C SER A 44 -4.38 -25.81 15.91
N LEU A 45 -3.65 -26.63 16.68
CA LEU A 45 -4.18 -27.33 17.84
C LEU A 45 -4.04 -26.50 19.12
N LYS A 46 -4.89 -26.78 20.13
CA LYS A 46 -4.71 -26.23 21.47
C LYS A 46 -3.47 -26.83 22.12
N THR A 47 -2.80 -26.08 23.00
CA THR A 47 -1.63 -26.58 23.73
C THR A 47 -1.92 -27.86 24.54
N SER A 48 -3.14 -28.01 25.05
CA SER A 48 -3.61 -29.22 25.75
C SER A 48 -3.71 -30.48 24.86
N GLU A 49 -3.71 -30.30 23.53
CA GLU A 49 -3.86 -31.35 22.52
C GLU A 49 -2.55 -31.57 21.74
N GLY A 50 -1.42 -31.07 22.27
CA GLY A 50 -0.13 -31.11 21.59
C GLY A 50 0.10 -29.97 20.61
N GLY A 51 -0.70 -28.90 20.71
CA GLY A 51 -0.53 -27.70 19.89
C GLY A 51 0.73 -26.91 20.21
N LEU A 52 1.37 -26.38 19.17
CA LEU A 52 2.59 -25.60 19.23
C LEU A 52 2.30 -24.13 18.92
N ALA A 53 2.65 -23.22 19.84
CA ALA A 53 2.59 -21.77 19.60
C ALA A 53 3.78 -21.26 18.75
N GLY A 54 4.62 -22.17 18.24
CA GLY A 54 5.89 -21.85 17.60
C GLY A 54 6.81 -23.07 17.55
N PHE A 55 8.00 -22.89 17.01
CA PHE A 55 9.03 -23.92 16.94
C PHE A 55 10.42 -23.32 17.12
N THR A 56 11.41 -24.16 17.37
CA THR A 56 12.78 -23.75 17.63
C THR A 56 13.68 -24.27 16.52
N LEU A 57 14.45 -23.37 15.91
CA LEU A 57 15.49 -23.71 14.96
C LEU A 57 16.83 -23.82 15.68
N ILE A 58 17.52 -24.94 15.49
CA ILE A 58 18.84 -25.23 16.04
C ILE A 58 19.84 -25.21 14.88
N ASP A 59 20.88 -24.38 14.99
CA ASP A 59 21.97 -24.37 14.01
C ASP A 59 23.01 -25.48 14.23
N GLU A 60 23.99 -25.58 13.33
CA GLU A 60 25.06 -26.59 13.35
C GLU A 60 25.93 -26.53 14.62
N VAL A 61 25.94 -25.40 15.33
CA VAL A 61 26.69 -25.19 16.59
C VAL A 61 25.80 -25.43 17.82
N GLY A 62 24.53 -25.75 17.63
CA GLY A 62 23.56 -26.01 18.71
C GLY A 62 22.87 -24.77 19.26
N LYS A 63 23.04 -23.59 18.65
CA LYS A 63 22.36 -22.37 19.08
C LYS A 63 20.89 -22.45 18.68
N ALA A 64 20.03 -22.36 19.69
CA ALA A 64 18.59 -22.38 19.55
C ALA A 64 18.02 -20.98 19.29
N GLN A 65 17.11 -20.86 18.33
CA GLN A 65 16.39 -19.63 18.03
C GLN A 65 14.90 -19.92 17.88
N GLY A 66 14.07 -19.27 18.71
CA GLY A 66 12.62 -19.43 18.70
C GLY A 66 11.95 -18.73 17.52
N VAL A 67 10.87 -19.33 17.03
CA VAL A 67 9.99 -18.82 15.99
C VAL A 67 8.56 -18.90 16.52
N THR A 68 7.88 -17.77 16.65
CA THR A 68 6.51 -17.73 17.16
C THR A 68 5.51 -17.87 16.02
N VAL A 69 4.47 -18.69 16.21
CA VAL A 69 3.34 -18.82 15.29
C VAL A 69 2.10 -18.33 16.03
N SER A 70 1.49 -17.25 15.55
CA SER A 70 0.37 -16.59 16.27
C SER A 70 -0.95 -16.59 15.50
N ASN A 71 -0.93 -16.26 14.21
CA ASN A 71 -2.13 -16.21 13.38
C ASN A 71 -2.03 -17.26 12.27
N VAL A 72 -2.56 -18.45 12.57
CA VAL A 72 -2.50 -19.61 11.66
C VAL A 72 -3.37 -19.40 10.43
N ASP A 73 -4.48 -18.66 10.56
CA ASP A 73 -5.39 -18.37 9.43
C ASP A 73 -4.71 -17.52 8.33
N ARG A 74 -3.61 -16.85 8.67
CA ARG A 74 -2.81 -16.07 7.73
C ARG A 74 -1.61 -16.84 7.17
N LEU A 75 -1.37 -18.06 7.63
CA LEU A 75 -0.33 -18.91 7.08
C LEU A 75 -0.86 -19.69 5.90
N ASP A 76 -0.14 -19.61 4.79
CA ASP A 76 -0.33 -20.46 3.63
C ASP A 76 0.92 -21.31 3.40
N LYS A 77 0.81 -22.31 2.53
CA LYS A 77 1.89 -23.23 2.22
C LYS A 77 1.97 -23.54 0.74
N LEU A 78 3.20 -23.70 0.27
CA LEU A 78 3.51 -24.22 -1.06
C LEU A 78 4.44 -25.42 -0.92
N SER A 79 4.00 -26.59 -1.36
CA SER A 79 4.76 -27.84 -1.19
C SER A 79 5.12 -28.47 -2.53
N GLY A 80 6.37 -28.91 -2.66
CA GLY A 80 6.88 -29.73 -3.76
C GLY A 80 7.58 -30.99 -3.24
N ARG A 81 7.60 -32.04 -4.04
CA ARG A 81 8.37 -33.26 -3.75
C ARG A 81 9.71 -33.22 -4.47
N LEU A 82 10.78 -33.58 -3.78
CA LEU A 82 12.10 -33.71 -4.40
C LEU A 82 12.16 -34.96 -5.28
N PRO A 83 13.00 -34.98 -6.33
CA PRO A 83 13.15 -36.14 -7.20
C PRO A 83 13.52 -37.39 -6.40
N LYS A 84 12.91 -38.53 -6.72
CA LYS A 84 13.13 -39.81 -6.01
C LYS A 84 14.58 -40.29 -6.03
N ALA A 85 15.37 -39.85 -7.00
CA ALA A 85 16.79 -40.18 -7.16
C ALA A 85 17.71 -39.28 -6.29
N ASN A 86 17.26 -38.92 -5.08
CA ASN A 86 18.08 -38.15 -4.14
C ASN A 86 18.59 -39.07 -3.01
N LEU A 87 19.66 -38.66 -2.33
CA LEU A 87 20.31 -39.44 -1.26
C LEU A 87 19.46 -39.63 0.00
N PHE A 88 18.37 -38.87 0.13
CA PHE A 88 17.52 -38.78 1.33
C PHE A 88 16.15 -39.45 1.16
N GLY A 89 15.89 -40.05 0.00
CA GLY A 89 14.62 -40.72 -0.32
C GLY A 89 13.48 -39.75 -0.60
N ASN A 90 12.27 -40.08 -0.14
CA ASN A 90 11.07 -39.27 -0.40
C ASN A 90 11.03 -38.07 0.56
N LEU A 91 11.64 -36.97 0.14
CA LEU A 91 11.71 -35.71 0.87
C LEU A 91 10.79 -34.68 0.20
N ALA A 92 10.00 -33.98 1.00
CA ALA A 92 9.22 -32.84 0.54
C ALA A 92 9.90 -31.55 0.98
N HIS A 93 9.69 -30.53 0.16
CA HIS A 93 10.09 -29.15 0.40
C HIS A 93 8.83 -28.31 0.49
N THR A 94 8.61 -27.67 1.63
CA THR A 94 7.42 -26.88 1.92
C THR A 94 7.83 -25.48 2.34
N PHE A 95 7.37 -24.49 1.59
CA PHE A 95 7.33 -23.11 2.04
C PHE A 95 6.10 -22.92 2.92
N VAL A 96 6.32 -22.32 4.08
CA VAL A 96 5.27 -21.83 4.98
C VAL A 96 5.44 -20.33 5.04
N TYR A 97 4.40 -19.58 4.74
CA TYR A 97 4.52 -18.15 4.64
C TYR A 97 3.26 -17.43 5.07
N ASP A 98 3.45 -16.23 5.60
CA ASP A 98 2.40 -15.31 5.97
C ASP A 98 1.86 -14.61 4.72
N SER A 99 0.53 -14.51 4.59
CA SER A 99 -0.14 -13.90 3.42
C SER A 99 0.30 -12.46 3.12
N ARG A 100 0.82 -11.71 4.12
CA ARG A 100 1.42 -10.37 3.92
C ARG A 100 2.64 -10.36 3.00
N LEU A 101 3.24 -11.52 2.74
CA LEU A 101 4.37 -11.63 1.83
C LEU A 101 3.94 -11.72 0.36
N VAL A 102 2.67 -12.02 0.10
CA VAL A 102 2.12 -12.14 -1.25
C VAL A 102 1.48 -10.83 -1.68
N GLU A 103 0.60 -10.28 -0.83
CA GLU A 103 -0.14 -9.06 -1.13
C GLU A 103 0.30 -7.91 -0.20
N PRO A 104 0.69 -6.76 -0.75
CA PRO A 104 0.92 -5.55 0.04
C PRO A 104 -0.33 -5.12 0.80
N ASP A 105 -0.13 -4.60 2.01
CA ASP A 105 -1.17 -3.92 2.76
C ASP A 105 -1.29 -2.47 2.25
N TYR A 106 -2.10 -2.27 1.21
CA TYR A 106 -2.32 -0.95 0.61
C TYR A 106 -3.01 0.04 1.57
N ALA A 107 -3.83 -0.45 2.50
CA ALA A 107 -4.54 0.41 3.45
C ALA A 107 -3.56 1.06 4.44
N ASN A 108 -2.60 0.28 4.96
CA ASN A 108 -1.56 0.77 5.86
C ASN A 108 -0.26 1.16 5.13
N ARG A 109 -0.21 0.98 3.80
CA ARG A 109 0.94 1.22 2.92
C ARG A 109 2.20 0.49 3.39
N VAL A 110 2.04 -0.80 3.69
CA VAL A 110 3.11 -1.69 4.16
C VAL A 110 3.31 -2.84 3.19
N ALA A 111 4.56 -3.16 2.89
CA ALA A 111 4.91 -4.35 2.12
C ALA A 111 6.21 -4.97 2.62
N TRP A 112 6.43 -6.21 2.22
CA TRP A 112 7.64 -6.97 2.52
C TRP A 112 8.27 -7.43 1.21
N VAL A 113 9.60 -7.37 1.13
CA VAL A 113 10.36 -7.90 0.00
C VAL A 113 11.39 -8.86 0.53
N LEU A 114 11.21 -10.14 0.20
CA LEU A 114 12.19 -11.18 0.50
C LEU A 114 13.05 -11.45 -0.73
N TYR A 115 14.34 -11.69 -0.51
CA TYR A 115 15.26 -12.03 -1.59
C TYR A 115 16.44 -12.84 -1.09
N GLU A 116 17.05 -13.59 -2.01
CA GLU A 116 18.34 -14.25 -1.79
C GLU A 116 19.47 -13.33 -2.25
N PRO A 117 20.39 -12.91 -1.36
CA PRO A 117 21.57 -12.17 -1.75
C PRO A 117 22.43 -12.99 -2.71
N GLN A 118 22.84 -12.39 -3.83
CA GLN A 118 23.78 -13.02 -4.75
C GLN A 118 25.20 -12.69 -4.29
N PRO A 119 26.07 -13.69 -4.02
CA PRO A 119 27.42 -13.44 -3.49
C PRO A 119 28.29 -12.58 -4.40
N ASP A 120 28.11 -12.71 -5.72
CA ASP A 120 28.92 -12.05 -6.74
C ASP A 120 28.38 -10.68 -7.15
N ASP A 121 27.30 -10.22 -6.53
CA ASP A 121 26.67 -8.97 -6.91
C ASP A 121 27.45 -7.77 -6.33
N PRO A 122 27.88 -6.81 -7.18
CA PRO A 122 28.77 -5.73 -6.78
C PRO A 122 28.11 -4.65 -5.91
N LEU A 123 26.77 -4.66 -5.79
CA LEU A 123 26.05 -3.65 -5.00
C LEU A 123 26.21 -3.89 -3.50
N THR A 124 26.35 -2.80 -2.75
CA THR A 124 26.26 -2.85 -1.28
C THR A 124 24.88 -3.32 -0.84
N ILE A 125 24.76 -3.74 0.43
CA ILE A 125 23.47 -4.15 1.01
C ILE A 125 22.46 -3.00 0.88
N GLU A 126 22.86 -1.78 1.25
CA GLU A 126 22.00 -0.60 1.17
C GLU A 126 21.56 -0.28 -0.26
N GLN A 127 22.46 -0.35 -1.25
CA GLN A 127 22.12 -0.10 -2.66
C GLN A 127 21.10 -1.13 -3.18
N ARG A 128 21.31 -2.40 -2.85
CA ARG A 128 20.40 -3.49 -3.22
C ARG A 128 19.03 -3.33 -2.59
N GLU A 129 18.98 -2.94 -1.32
CA GLU A 129 17.73 -2.68 -0.63
C GLU A 129 16.99 -1.49 -1.26
N ARG A 130 17.70 -0.40 -1.62
CA ARG A 130 17.15 0.74 -2.38
C ARG A 130 16.60 0.34 -3.75
N ASP A 131 17.32 -0.48 -4.51
CA ASP A 131 16.89 -1.01 -5.81
C ASP A 131 15.60 -1.82 -5.69
N ARG A 132 15.52 -2.70 -4.69
CA ARG A 132 14.34 -3.54 -4.45
C ARG A 132 13.17 -2.77 -3.86
N ALA A 133 13.43 -1.74 -3.06
CA ALA A 133 12.39 -0.94 -2.43
C ALA A 133 11.67 -0.03 -3.42
N TRP A 134 12.38 0.57 -4.37
CA TRP A 134 11.81 1.56 -5.29
C TRP A 134 10.49 1.16 -5.98
N PRO A 135 10.40 0.01 -6.69
CA PRO A 135 9.15 -0.37 -7.34
C PRO A 135 7.99 -0.55 -6.35
N VAL A 136 8.29 -1.01 -5.13
CA VAL A 136 7.29 -1.22 -4.08
C VAL A 136 6.86 0.11 -3.45
N ILE A 137 7.79 1.04 -3.24
CA ILE A 137 7.48 2.42 -2.81
C ILE A 137 6.55 3.08 -3.83
N LYS A 138 6.82 2.95 -5.13
CA LYS A 138 5.92 3.45 -6.18
C LYS A 138 4.52 2.82 -6.10
N ALA A 139 4.45 1.51 -5.87
CA ALA A 139 3.19 0.78 -5.79
C ALA A 139 2.35 1.12 -4.54
N LEU A 140 3.02 1.37 -3.40
CA LEU A 140 2.38 1.74 -2.15
C LEU A 140 2.01 3.23 -2.06
N SER A 141 2.69 4.07 -2.84
CA SER A 141 2.52 5.52 -2.80
C SER A 141 1.12 5.92 -3.27
N PRO A 142 0.38 6.76 -2.51
CA PRO A 142 -0.91 7.28 -2.94
C PRO A 142 -0.79 8.34 -4.05
N ILE A 143 0.44 8.77 -4.38
CA ILE A 143 0.74 9.70 -5.46
C ILE A 143 1.71 9.08 -6.46
N PRO A 144 1.60 9.40 -7.77
CA PRO A 144 2.59 8.96 -8.75
C PRO A 144 3.98 9.50 -8.42
N LEU A 145 4.97 8.61 -8.40
CA LEU A 145 6.38 8.96 -8.21
C LEU A 145 7.14 8.72 -9.51
N LEU A 146 7.91 9.71 -9.95
CA LEU A 146 8.71 9.63 -11.16
C LEU A 146 10.02 8.89 -10.91
N ASP A 147 10.50 8.13 -11.90
CA ASP A 147 11.78 7.42 -11.77
C ASP A 147 12.97 8.38 -11.63
N SER A 148 12.89 9.59 -12.18
CA SER A 148 13.91 10.64 -11.98
C SER A 148 13.99 11.12 -10.52
N TRP A 149 12.93 10.94 -9.72
CA TRP A 149 12.90 11.33 -8.30
C TRP A 149 13.56 10.30 -7.39
N ARG A 150 13.86 9.12 -7.93
CA ARG A 150 14.30 7.96 -7.16
C ARG A 150 15.45 8.28 -6.21
N GLU A 151 16.56 8.79 -6.73
CA GLU A 151 17.77 8.97 -5.92
C GLU A 151 17.55 10.02 -4.83
N THR A 152 17.02 11.19 -5.20
CA THR A 152 16.73 12.27 -4.25
C THR A 152 15.74 11.85 -3.17
N LEU A 153 14.67 11.14 -3.55
CA LEU A 153 13.66 10.72 -2.60
C LEU A 153 14.19 9.64 -1.66
N LEU A 154 14.95 8.67 -2.17
CA LEU A 154 15.57 7.63 -1.35
C LEU A 154 16.63 8.21 -0.41
N ASP A 155 17.40 9.21 -0.84
CA ASP A 155 18.36 9.90 0.03
C ASP A 155 17.67 10.60 1.21
N LEU A 156 16.45 11.10 1.01
CA LEU A 156 15.68 11.79 2.05
C LEU A 156 14.89 10.84 2.96
N THR A 157 14.50 9.66 2.47
CA THR A 157 13.46 8.84 3.12
C THR A 157 13.85 7.39 3.39
N ALA A 158 14.95 6.88 2.84
CA ALA A 158 15.29 5.46 2.97
C ALA A 158 15.38 4.99 4.43
N ASP A 159 15.97 5.80 5.32
CA ASP A 159 16.14 5.45 6.73
C ASP A 159 14.82 5.30 7.51
N THR A 160 13.75 5.94 7.04
CA THR A 160 12.43 5.89 7.68
C THR A 160 11.48 4.93 6.99
N VAL A 161 11.59 4.78 5.67
CA VAL A 161 10.71 3.95 4.84
C VAL A 161 11.18 2.50 4.75
N ILE A 162 12.50 2.26 4.69
CA ILE A 162 13.09 0.95 4.45
C ILE A 162 13.66 0.41 5.76
N ARG A 163 13.07 -0.66 6.27
CA ARG A 163 13.57 -1.39 7.43
C ARG A 163 14.20 -2.71 7.00
N SER A 164 15.52 -2.78 7.06
CA SER A 164 16.27 -4.02 6.81
C SER A 164 15.97 -5.06 7.89
N LEU A 165 15.57 -6.26 7.49
CA LEU A 165 15.29 -7.34 8.43
C LEU A 165 16.56 -7.83 9.12
N SER A 166 17.71 -7.73 8.44
CA SER A 166 19.04 -8.04 8.98
C SER A 166 19.41 -7.19 10.20
N LYS A 167 18.80 -5.99 10.34
CA LYS A 167 19.06 -5.04 11.43
C LYS A 167 18.05 -5.16 12.59
N THR A 168 17.14 -6.14 12.55
CA THR A 168 16.11 -6.33 13.60
C THR A 168 16.59 -7.22 14.74
N SER A 169 15.82 -7.29 15.85
CA SER A 169 16.08 -8.20 16.97
C SER A 169 16.00 -9.68 16.59
N TYR A 170 15.35 -10.01 15.46
CA TYR A 170 15.17 -11.36 14.96
C TYR A 170 15.65 -11.45 13.50
N PRO A 171 16.97 -11.36 13.28
CA PRO A 171 17.51 -11.33 11.94
C PRO A 171 17.15 -12.61 11.15
N PRO A 172 17.12 -12.52 9.80
CA PRO A 172 16.95 -13.66 8.92
C PRO A 172 17.90 -14.80 9.23
N MET A 173 17.39 -16.02 9.11
CA MET A 173 18.15 -17.25 9.27
C MET A 173 18.24 -17.93 7.91
N GLY A 174 19.45 -18.38 7.53
CA GLY A 174 19.67 -19.09 6.28
C GLY A 174 19.92 -18.19 5.08
N ARG A 175 19.51 -18.65 3.89
CA ARG A 175 19.89 -18.02 2.61
C ARG A 175 19.09 -16.77 2.22
N LEU A 176 17.94 -16.55 2.83
CA LEU A 176 17.08 -15.42 2.50
C LEU A 176 17.33 -14.25 3.45
N THR A 177 17.13 -13.04 2.93
CA THR A 177 16.97 -11.82 3.71
C THR A 177 15.74 -11.05 3.21
N GLY A 178 15.52 -9.85 3.72
CA GLY A 178 14.48 -8.99 3.19
C GLY A 178 14.47 -7.60 3.81
N ILE A 179 13.52 -6.81 3.31
CA ILE A 179 13.19 -5.49 3.80
C ILE A 179 11.69 -5.39 4.06
N ARG A 180 11.32 -4.61 5.06
CA ARG A 180 9.96 -4.11 5.25
C ARG A 180 9.91 -2.66 4.80
N ILE A 181 8.88 -2.33 4.02
CA ILE A 181 8.65 -1.00 3.47
C ILE A 181 7.37 -0.48 4.10
N GLU A 182 7.40 0.74 4.63
CA GLU A 182 6.24 1.42 5.21
C GLU A 182 6.21 2.89 4.80
N LEU A 183 5.12 3.33 4.16
CA LEU A 183 4.92 4.74 3.81
C LEU A 183 3.99 5.39 4.84
N THR A 184 4.58 6.07 5.82
CA THR A 184 3.85 6.87 6.81
C THR A 184 3.42 8.22 6.22
N ASP A 185 2.62 9.00 6.95
CA ASP A 185 2.26 10.34 6.49
C ASP A 185 3.49 11.27 6.43
N ALA A 186 4.51 11.02 7.26
CA ALA A 186 5.79 11.75 7.21
C ALA A 186 6.53 11.57 5.87
N PHE A 187 6.37 10.42 5.20
CA PHE A 187 6.88 10.23 3.85
C PHE A 187 6.23 11.22 2.86
N LEU A 188 4.90 11.40 2.94
CA LEU A 188 4.16 12.32 2.07
C LEU A 188 4.51 13.78 2.36
N ASP A 189 4.72 14.12 3.62
CA ASP A 189 5.20 15.44 4.03
C ASP A 189 6.59 15.72 3.46
N THR A 190 7.47 14.71 3.45
CA THR A 190 8.82 14.82 2.87
C THR A 190 8.75 15.02 1.36
N VAL A 191 7.93 14.26 0.64
CA VAL A 191 7.71 14.44 -0.80
C VAL A 191 7.18 15.85 -1.08
N THR A 192 6.16 16.28 -0.33
CA THR A 192 5.55 17.62 -0.48
C THR A 192 6.58 18.72 -0.28
N THR A 193 7.39 18.61 0.78
CA THR A 193 8.45 19.58 1.10
C THR A 193 9.52 19.61 0.01
N ALA A 194 9.94 18.46 -0.50
CA ALA A 194 10.96 18.37 -1.54
C ALA A 194 10.47 18.92 -2.90
N VAL A 195 9.19 18.73 -3.23
CA VAL A 195 8.57 19.37 -4.40
C VAL A 195 8.51 20.89 -4.22
N GLN A 196 8.08 21.38 -3.05
CA GLN A 196 8.02 22.82 -2.75
C GLN A 196 9.40 23.49 -2.75
N ALA A 197 10.43 22.75 -2.33
CA ALA A 197 11.83 23.18 -2.37
C ALA A 197 12.47 23.05 -3.77
N PHE A 198 11.70 22.65 -4.78
CA PHE A 198 12.18 22.39 -6.15
C PHE A 198 13.29 21.34 -6.27
N GLN A 199 13.41 20.42 -5.28
CA GLN A 199 14.33 19.29 -5.30
C GLN A 199 13.77 18.12 -6.13
N LEU A 200 12.45 17.97 -6.16
CA LEU A 200 11.75 16.99 -7.01
C LEU A 200 11.03 17.74 -8.14
N ARG A 201 11.54 17.62 -9.36
CA ARG A 201 11.03 18.31 -10.55
C ARG A 201 10.53 17.31 -11.57
N VAL A 202 9.47 17.67 -12.28
CA VAL A 202 9.07 16.93 -13.48
C VAL A 202 10.04 17.37 -14.58
N ASP A 203 10.89 16.46 -15.05
CA ASP A 203 11.74 16.73 -16.20
C ASP A 203 10.88 16.69 -17.47
N ASP A 204 10.26 17.82 -17.80
CA ASP A 204 9.75 18.04 -19.14
C ASP A 204 10.98 18.29 -20.02
N GLY A 205 11.31 17.36 -20.91
CA GLY A 205 12.48 17.44 -21.77
C GLY A 205 12.65 18.83 -22.39
N GLU A 206 13.84 19.43 -22.19
CA GLU A 206 14.25 20.77 -22.62
C GLU A 206 13.38 21.94 -22.12
N THR A 207 13.91 22.73 -21.17
CA THR A 207 14.15 24.18 -21.38
C THR A 207 14.89 24.79 -20.16
N ALA A 208 15.67 25.82 -20.47
CA ALA A 208 16.58 26.58 -19.61
C ALA A 208 16.04 26.93 -18.19
N PRO A 209 16.93 27.15 -17.21
CA PRO A 209 16.53 27.50 -15.84
C PRO A 209 15.76 28.83 -15.84
N LEU A 210 14.46 28.77 -15.55
CA LEU A 210 13.70 29.97 -15.21
C LEU A 210 14.13 30.42 -13.81
N THR A 211 14.95 31.47 -13.78
CA THR A 211 15.18 32.29 -12.59
C THR A 211 13.85 32.92 -12.20
N ILE A 212 13.22 32.42 -11.14
CA ILE A 212 12.06 33.06 -10.53
C ILE A 212 12.51 33.65 -9.19
N ALA A 213 12.47 34.97 -9.09
CA ALA A 213 12.76 35.73 -7.88
C ALA A 213 11.76 35.38 -6.75
N PRO A 214 12.16 35.54 -5.47
CA PRO A 214 11.35 35.10 -4.34
C PRO A 214 10.23 36.11 -4.08
N GLU A 215 9.07 35.94 -4.72
CA GLU A 215 7.86 36.67 -4.32
C GLU A 215 6.64 35.72 -4.22
N SER A 216 6.14 35.64 -2.98
CA SER A 216 4.86 35.07 -2.53
C SER A 216 4.64 33.56 -2.64
N ILE A 217 4.76 32.90 -1.48
CA ILE A 217 4.32 31.53 -1.20
C ILE A 217 2.81 31.40 -1.50
N SER A 218 2.42 30.45 -2.35
CA SER A 218 1.04 29.98 -2.49
C SER A 218 0.87 28.62 -1.76
N PRO A 219 -0.24 28.38 -1.03
CA PRO A 219 -0.37 27.25 -0.11
C PRO A 219 -0.62 25.91 -0.83
N ALA A 220 -0.46 24.82 -0.06
CA ALA A 220 -0.58 23.40 -0.43
C ALA A 220 -1.55 23.07 -1.59
N LYS A 221 -1.11 22.17 -2.49
CA LYS A 221 -1.89 21.68 -3.65
C LYS A 221 -3.24 21.13 -3.17
N THR A 222 -4.24 22.00 -3.23
CA THR A 222 -5.65 21.64 -3.10
C THR A 222 -6.03 21.07 -4.45
N TYR A 223 -6.32 19.77 -4.56
CA TYR A 223 -6.86 19.19 -5.79
C TYR A 223 -8.25 19.81 -6.02
N ARG A 224 -8.28 20.93 -6.76
CA ARG A 224 -9.55 21.50 -7.21
C ARG A 224 -10.04 20.66 -8.37
N LEU A 225 -11.29 20.23 -8.31
CA LEU A 225 -11.95 19.54 -9.40
C LEU A 225 -11.95 20.45 -10.64
N VAL A 226 -11.38 19.97 -11.74
CA VAL A 226 -11.46 20.67 -13.03
C VAL A 226 -12.86 20.46 -13.57
N LEU A 227 -13.56 21.57 -13.81
CA LEU A 227 -14.88 21.54 -14.44
C LEU A 227 -14.71 21.49 -15.95
N GLY A 228 -15.52 20.68 -16.61
CA GLY A 228 -15.59 20.61 -18.07
C GLY A 228 -16.43 21.74 -18.64
N GLN A 229 -17.05 21.49 -19.80
CA GLN A 229 -18.11 22.35 -20.30
C GLN A 229 -19.26 22.36 -19.30
N VAL A 230 -19.51 23.53 -18.69
CA VAL A 230 -20.60 23.70 -17.74
C VAL A 230 -21.91 23.87 -18.50
N VAL A 231 -22.87 22.98 -18.24
CA VAL A 231 -24.23 23.03 -18.79
C VAL A 231 -25.24 22.94 -17.65
N MET A 232 -26.45 23.44 -17.88
CA MET A 232 -27.55 23.27 -16.93
C MET A 232 -28.84 22.92 -17.66
N THR A 233 -29.68 22.12 -17.03
CA THR A 233 -31.00 21.78 -17.54
C THR A 233 -31.96 22.98 -17.46
N PRO A 234 -33.02 23.00 -18.29
CA PRO A 234 -34.06 24.02 -18.18
C PRO A 234 -34.73 24.07 -16.80
N GLY A 235 -34.90 22.93 -16.13
CA GLY A 235 -35.45 22.87 -14.78
C GLY A 235 -34.61 23.61 -13.75
N VAL A 236 -33.28 23.40 -13.77
CA VAL A 236 -32.35 24.15 -12.89
C VAL A 236 -32.33 25.64 -13.25
N GLN A 237 -32.32 25.97 -14.55
CA GLN A 237 -32.34 27.37 -15.00
C GLN A 237 -33.60 28.11 -14.50
N ALA A 238 -34.76 27.44 -14.53
CA ALA A 238 -36.02 27.98 -14.02
C ALA A 238 -36.01 28.10 -12.49
N ALA A 239 -35.55 27.07 -11.77
CA ALA A 239 -35.47 27.04 -10.32
C ALA A 239 -34.54 28.13 -9.75
N LEU A 240 -33.46 28.46 -10.48
CA LEU A 240 -32.47 29.45 -10.07
C LEU A 240 -32.70 30.84 -10.71
N ASN A 241 -33.79 31.07 -11.43
CA ASN A 241 -34.04 32.31 -12.15
C ASN A 241 -34.03 33.55 -11.23
N ALA A 242 -34.57 33.42 -10.01
CA ALA A 242 -34.56 34.48 -9.01
C ALA A 242 -33.19 34.66 -8.32
N ARG A 243 -32.23 33.75 -8.53
CA ARG A 243 -30.92 33.69 -7.87
C ARG A 243 -29.80 33.27 -8.82
N PRO A 244 -29.54 34.00 -9.92
CA PRO A 244 -28.59 33.59 -10.96
C PRO A 244 -27.15 33.44 -10.43
N HIS A 245 -26.79 34.15 -9.36
CA HIS A 245 -25.48 34.03 -8.72
C HIS A 245 -25.28 32.72 -7.95
N TYR A 246 -26.37 32.04 -7.57
CA TYR A 246 -26.32 30.85 -6.74
C TYR A 246 -25.76 29.64 -7.51
N ALA A 247 -26.09 29.48 -8.78
CA ALA A 247 -25.49 28.44 -9.63
C ALA A 247 -23.96 28.51 -9.61
N ARG A 248 -23.39 29.71 -9.71
CA ARG A 248 -21.95 29.95 -9.66
C ARG A 248 -21.35 29.66 -8.28
N GLU A 249 -22.11 29.91 -7.21
CA GLU A 249 -21.70 29.53 -5.86
C GLU A 249 -21.62 28.01 -5.70
N LEU A 250 -22.64 27.29 -6.15
CA LEU A 250 -22.67 25.82 -6.12
C LEU A 250 -21.51 25.22 -6.94
N LEU A 251 -21.22 25.77 -8.11
CA LEU A 251 -20.07 25.37 -8.93
C LEU A 251 -18.73 25.61 -8.22
N LYS A 252 -18.57 26.73 -7.51
CA LYS A 252 -17.36 26.99 -6.71
C LYS A 252 -17.22 26.00 -5.57
N ARG A 253 -18.32 25.63 -4.91
CA ARG A 253 -18.34 24.62 -3.85
C ARG A 253 -17.95 23.25 -4.40
N HIS A 254 -18.55 22.83 -5.51
CA HIS A 254 -18.22 21.58 -6.21
C HIS A 254 -16.74 21.54 -6.62
N GLN A 255 -16.22 22.63 -7.19
CA GLN A 255 -14.81 22.75 -7.55
C GLN A 255 -13.86 22.71 -6.35
N ALA A 256 -14.30 23.22 -5.19
CA ALA A 256 -13.53 23.26 -3.96
C ALA A 256 -13.58 21.95 -3.14
N GLY A 257 -14.32 20.94 -3.60
CA GLY A 257 -14.47 19.67 -2.88
C GLY A 257 -15.53 19.68 -1.78
N ASP A 258 -16.39 20.69 -1.76
CA ASP A 258 -17.59 20.69 -0.92
C ASP A 258 -18.68 19.92 -1.65
N TRP A 259 -18.90 18.67 -1.26
CA TRP A 259 -19.86 17.78 -1.93
C TRP A 259 -21.33 17.98 -1.51
N GLY A 260 -21.58 18.90 -0.57
CA GLY A 260 -22.91 19.19 -0.03
C GLY A 260 -23.53 17.99 0.68
N GLU A 261 -24.76 17.65 0.30
CA GLU A 261 -25.67 16.74 1.03
C GLU A 261 -25.50 15.25 0.65
N VAL A 262 -24.35 14.87 0.09
CA VAL A 262 -24.04 13.46 -0.23
C VAL A 262 -23.53 12.70 1.02
N CYS A 263 -23.74 11.38 1.06
CA CYS A 263 -23.36 10.58 2.23
C CYS A 263 -21.83 10.47 2.39
N LYS A 264 -21.33 10.12 3.58
CA LYS A 264 -19.88 10.02 3.84
C LYS A 264 -19.14 9.06 2.89
N SER A 265 -19.80 7.98 2.45
CA SER A 265 -19.25 7.05 1.48
C SER A 265 -19.06 7.72 0.12
N ASP A 266 -20.04 8.49 -0.33
CA ASP A 266 -19.98 9.22 -1.60
C ASP A 266 -19.00 10.39 -1.53
N GLN A 267 -18.86 11.05 -0.38
CA GLN A 267 -17.82 12.07 -0.18
C GLN A 267 -16.43 11.47 -0.33
N LYS A 268 -16.20 10.27 0.22
CA LYS A 268 -14.94 9.54 0.05
C LYS A 268 -14.74 9.15 -1.41
N ALA A 269 -15.77 8.60 -2.08
CA ALA A 269 -15.70 8.23 -3.48
C ALA A 269 -15.41 9.44 -4.40
N ASN A 270 -16.02 10.60 -4.13
CA ASN A 270 -15.73 11.85 -4.83
C ASN A 270 -14.28 12.31 -4.62
N ASN A 271 -13.76 12.23 -3.39
CA ASN A 271 -12.37 12.57 -3.10
C ASN A 271 -11.39 11.62 -3.83
N ASP A 272 -11.66 10.32 -3.80
CA ASP A 272 -10.85 9.31 -4.50
C ASP A 272 -10.95 9.50 -6.04
N ALA A 273 -12.11 9.96 -6.54
CA ALA A 273 -12.32 10.27 -7.96
C ALA A 273 -11.48 11.46 -8.45
N LEU A 274 -11.05 12.37 -7.57
CA LEU A 274 -10.11 13.45 -7.93
C LEU A 274 -8.73 12.91 -8.33
N ALA A 275 -8.34 11.75 -7.78
CA ALA A 275 -7.08 11.08 -8.12
C ALA A 275 -7.25 10.05 -9.25
N ASN A 276 -8.36 9.32 -9.26
CA ASN A 276 -8.55 8.14 -10.11
C ASN A 276 -9.39 8.39 -11.38
N GLY A 277 -9.89 9.61 -11.59
CA GLY A 277 -10.61 9.97 -12.82
C GLY A 277 -12.03 9.43 -12.93
N CYS A 278 -12.67 9.02 -11.83
CA CYS A 278 -14.08 8.64 -11.83
C CYS A 278 -15.00 9.86 -11.89
N ARG A 279 -16.29 9.69 -12.23
CA ARG A 279 -17.28 10.78 -12.15
C ARG A 279 -17.43 11.31 -10.71
N VAL A 280 -17.76 12.59 -10.57
CA VAL A 280 -17.98 13.25 -9.27
C VAL A 280 -19.39 13.80 -9.20
N LEU A 281 -20.08 13.61 -8.08
CA LEU A 281 -21.44 14.10 -7.86
C LEU A 281 -21.52 14.91 -6.56
N SER A 282 -21.92 16.17 -6.66
CA SER A 282 -22.36 16.98 -5.51
C SER A 282 -23.88 17.11 -5.48
N ALA A 283 -24.42 17.31 -4.28
CA ALA A 283 -25.84 17.60 -4.10
C ALA A 283 -26.04 18.83 -3.20
N TYR A 284 -26.91 19.75 -3.62
CA TYR A 284 -27.18 20.99 -2.88
C TYR A 284 -28.68 21.31 -2.85
N PRO A 285 -29.14 22.06 -1.84
CA PRO A 285 -30.49 22.58 -1.84
C PRO A 285 -30.68 23.69 -2.87
N ILE A 286 -31.87 23.81 -3.46
CA ILE A 286 -32.25 24.96 -4.30
C ILE A 286 -32.38 26.22 -3.43
N GLU A 287 -33.03 26.05 -2.27
CA GLU A 287 -33.20 27.05 -1.24
C GLU A 287 -32.56 26.56 0.08
N PRO A 288 -31.44 27.16 0.53
CA PRO A 288 -30.74 26.74 1.75
C PRO A 288 -31.55 26.77 3.04
N SER A 289 -32.62 27.57 3.10
CA SER A 289 -33.51 27.64 4.26
C SER A 289 -34.54 26.50 4.31
N ARG A 290 -34.68 25.73 3.23
CA ARG A 290 -35.55 24.55 3.14
C ARG A 290 -34.73 23.27 3.33
N SER A 291 -35.38 22.21 3.81
CA SER A 291 -34.75 20.90 3.97
C SER A 291 -34.32 20.35 2.62
N TYR A 292 -33.09 19.83 2.51
CA TYR A 292 -32.66 19.07 1.33
C TYR A 292 -33.44 17.76 1.16
N GLN A 293 -34.08 17.25 2.22
CA GLN A 293 -34.90 16.04 2.15
C GLN A 293 -36.19 16.27 1.33
N ASP A 294 -36.59 17.52 1.11
CA ASP A 294 -37.68 17.84 0.19
C ASP A 294 -37.22 17.55 -1.25
N ALA A 295 -37.94 16.69 -1.98
CA ALA A 295 -37.52 16.25 -3.32
C ALA A 295 -37.44 17.41 -4.33
N ASP A 296 -38.31 18.41 -4.20
CA ASP A 296 -38.38 19.59 -5.05
C ASP A 296 -37.33 20.67 -4.70
N ASN A 297 -36.49 20.43 -3.69
CA ASN A 297 -35.48 21.37 -3.22
C ASN A 297 -34.06 20.87 -3.50
N ARG A 298 -33.83 20.11 -4.58
CA ARG A 298 -32.53 19.47 -4.84
C ARG A 298 -31.97 19.85 -6.20
N ILE A 299 -30.67 20.13 -6.23
CA ILE A 299 -29.87 20.22 -7.44
C ILE A 299 -28.70 19.25 -7.30
N TRP A 300 -28.44 18.49 -8.36
CA TRP A 300 -27.22 17.72 -8.52
C TRP A 300 -26.26 18.42 -9.47
N ILE A 301 -24.98 18.36 -9.13
CA ILE A 301 -23.89 18.79 -10.01
C ILE A 301 -23.01 17.58 -10.26
N ILE A 302 -22.94 17.15 -11.52
CA ILE A 302 -22.19 15.97 -11.94
C ILE A 302 -21.07 16.41 -12.88
N THR A 303 -19.84 16.03 -12.57
CA THR A 303 -18.71 16.14 -13.50
C THR A 303 -18.34 14.75 -13.99
N GLU A 304 -18.36 14.57 -15.31
CA GLU A 304 -18.05 13.28 -15.96
C GLU A 304 -16.62 12.81 -15.69
N ALA A 305 -16.38 11.50 -15.81
CA ALA A 305 -15.11 10.85 -15.51
C ALA A 305 -13.93 11.48 -16.28
N ASP A 306 -14.13 11.76 -17.57
CA ASP A 306 -13.16 12.42 -18.45
C ASP A 306 -13.07 13.95 -18.27
N ARG A 307 -13.83 14.51 -17.33
CA ARG A 307 -13.96 15.96 -17.06
C ARG A 307 -14.41 16.78 -18.28
N SER A 308 -15.03 16.15 -19.27
CA SER A 308 -15.49 16.85 -20.49
C SER A 308 -16.67 17.77 -20.23
N VAL A 309 -17.58 17.38 -19.34
CA VAL A 309 -18.84 18.09 -19.05
C VAL A 309 -19.11 18.13 -17.55
N THR A 310 -19.59 19.28 -17.07
CA THR A 310 -20.16 19.46 -15.73
C THR A 310 -21.62 19.90 -15.87
N THR A 311 -22.56 19.06 -15.48
CA THR A 311 -24.00 19.31 -15.62
C THR A 311 -24.63 19.66 -14.29
N LEU A 312 -25.40 20.75 -14.24
CA LEU A 312 -26.36 21.00 -13.17
C LEU A 312 -27.74 20.52 -13.61
N LEU A 313 -28.36 19.65 -12.82
CA LEU A 313 -29.67 19.08 -13.12
C LEU A 313 -30.51 18.86 -11.86
N LEU A 314 -31.84 18.78 -12.02
CA LEU A 314 -32.72 18.28 -10.98
C LEU A 314 -32.63 16.73 -10.93
N PRO A 315 -32.84 16.09 -9.77
CA PRO A 315 -32.81 14.62 -9.69
C PRO A 315 -33.76 13.91 -10.68
N ASP A 316 -34.90 14.53 -10.98
CA ASP A 316 -35.91 13.98 -11.91
C ASP A 316 -35.54 14.17 -13.39
N GLU A 317 -34.48 14.94 -13.68
CA GLU A 317 -33.93 15.15 -15.03
C GLU A 317 -32.70 14.27 -15.31
N TYR A 318 -32.33 13.40 -14.35
CA TYR A 318 -31.29 12.37 -14.49
C TYR A 318 -31.89 11.02 -14.90
#